data_AF-A0A9X3WGM3-F1
#
_entry.id   AF-A0A9X3WGM3-F1
#
_cell.length_a   1.000
_cell.length_b   1.000
_cell.length_c   1.000
_cell.angle_alpha   90.00
_cell.angle_beta   90.00
_cell.angle_gamma   90.00
#
_symmetry.space_group_name_H-M   'P 1'
#
loop_
_entity.id
_entity.type
_entity.pdbx_description
1 polymer ?
#
loop_
_entity_poly.entity_id
_entity_poly.type
_entity_poly.pdbx_seq_one_letter_code
_entity_poly.pdbx_strand_id
1 'polypeptide(L)'
;MDGHSIRLDIEDGNGITKGGRFRKTPVPLYFEKDILRMVGGKGPEERLVSVKEATVRKGVYVVCKKAGINQNGRGTHGFRHSYCRRRLQELLKEKGIYAEGKAMMDRIMNNRDVGRDADYGILTTQDQSVYMQLKEVIDQVHSEIGHGKDRWDLGERYLR
;
A
#
# COMPACT_ATOMS: atom_id res chain seq x y z
N MET A 1 27.08 0.54 1.22
CA MET A 1 26.50 -0.82 1.28
C MET A 1 25.45 -0.85 0.19
N ASP A 2 25.78 -1.50 -0.91
CA ASP A 2 24.87 -1.60 -2.06
C ASP A 2 23.79 -2.62 -1.72
N GLY A 3 22.68 -2.15 -1.16
CA GLY A 3 21.50 -2.99 -0.92
C GLY A 3 20.88 -3.37 -2.25
N HIS A 4 20.71 -4.66 -2.51
CA HIS A 4 19.99 -5.09 -3.71
C HIS A 4 18.51 -4.70 -3.55
N SER A 5 18.03 -3.79 -4.39
CA SER A 5 16.59 -3.48 -4.47
C SER A 5 15.85 -4.66 -5.10
N ILE A 6 15.42 -5.63 -4.30
CA ILE A 6 14.51 -6.67 -4.78
C ILE A 6 13.14 -6.05 -5.02
N ARG A 7 12.67 -6.18 -6.26
CA ARG A 7 11.33 -5.76 -6.70
C ARG A 7 10.61 -6.99 -7.24
N LEU A 8 9.35 -7.15 -6.85
CA LEU A 8 8.47 -8.07 -7.55
C LEU A 8 8.07 -7.41 -8.88
N ASP A 9 8.38 -8.06 -9.98
CA ASP A 9 8.04 -7.63 -11.34
C ASP A 9 7.03 -8.62 -11.93
N ILE A 10 5.89 -8.13 -12.41
CA ILE A 10 4.80 -8.97 -12.97
C ILE A 10 4.47 -8.41 -14.36
N GLU A 11 5.19 -8.88 -15.39
CA GLU A 11 5.13 -8.36 -16.76
C GLU A 11 3.79 -8.64 -17.47
N ASP A 12 3.15 -9.78 -17.20
CA ASP A 12 1.77 -10.07 -17.61
C ASP A 12 0.92 -10.40 -16.38
N GLY A 13 -0.01 -9.51 -16.05
CA GLY A 13 -0.87 -9.63 -14.89
C GLY A 13 -2.15 -10.43 -15.15
N ASN A 14 -2.42 -10.91 -16.38
CA ASN A 14 -3.66 -11.60 -16.72
C ASN A 14 -3.84 -12.87 -15.89
N GLY A 15 -4.96 -12.99 -15.18
CA GLY A 15 -5.23 -14.10 -14.27
C GLY A 15 -4.43 -14.10 -12.95
N ILE A 16 -3.39 -13.26 -12.83
CA ILE A 16 -2.50 -13.17 -11.65
C ILE A 16 -2.83 -11.94 -10.79
N THR A 17 -3.17 -10.82 -11.42
CA THR A 17 -3.46 -9.54 -10.75
C THR A 17 -4.86 -9.05 -11.05
N LYS A 18 -5.38 -8.16 -10.19
CA LYS A 18 -6.66 -7.50 -10.47
C LYS A 18 -6.55 -6.64 -11.74
N GLY A 19 -7.27 -7.07 -12.78
CA GLY A 19 -7.39 -6.35 -14.05
C GLY A 19 -6.16 -6.44 -14.96
N GLY A 20 -5.31 -7.45 -14.82
CA GLY A 20 -4.16 -7.64 -15.71
C GLY A 20 -3.01 -6.65 -15.50
N ARG A 21 -3.07 -5.86 -14.42
CA ARG A 21 -2.17 -4.72 -14.24
C ARG A 21 -0.84 -5.12 -13.62
N PHE A 22 0.21 -4.67 -14.31
CA PHE A 22 1.58 -4.62 -13.83
C PHE A 22 1.73 -3.98 -12.44
N ARG A 23 2.62 -4.52 -11.60
CA ARG A 23 2.91 -3.99 -10.26
C ARG A 23 4.38 -4.11 -9.94
N LYS A 24 4.91 -3.08 -9.26
CA LYS A 24 6.19 -3.14 -8.55
C LYS A 24 5.94 -2.86 -7.08
N THR A 25 6.27 -3.83 -6.24
CA THR A 25 6.17 -3.69 -4.78
C THR A 25 7.57 -3.78 -4.19
N PRO A 26 8.02 -2.78 -3.39
CA PRO A 26 9.32 -2.84 -2.75
C PRO A 26 9.34 -3.95 -1.71
N VAL A 27 10.41 -4.75 -1.72
CA VAL A 27 10.68 -5.71 -0.64
C VAL A 27 11.43 -5.00 0.47
N PRO A 28 11.00 -5.10 1.74
CA PRO A 28 11.75 -4.53 2.86
C PRO A 28 13.15 -5.16 2.96
N LEU A 29 14.17 -4.35 3.20
CA LEU A 29 15.57 -4.81 3.28
C LEU A 29 15.77 -5.96 4.29
N TYR A 30 15.07 -5.92 5.42
CA TYR A 30 15.16 -6.97 6.44
C TYR A 30 14.62 -8.33 5.95
N PHE A 31 13.78 -8.35 4.91
CA PHE A 31 13.13 -9.53 4.37
C PHE A 31 13.84 -10.08 3.11
N GLU A 32 14.83 -9.35 2.60
CA GLU A 32 15.56 -9.67 1.37
C GLU A 32 16.18 -11.07 1.41
N LYS A 33 16.91 -11.37 2.50
CA LYS A 33 17.57 -12.67 2.70
C LYS A 33 16.58 -13.84 2.72
N ASP A 34 15.39 -13.62 3.27
CA ASP A 34 14.36 -14.65 3.32
C ASP A 34 13.76 -14.90 1.94
N ILE A 35 13.52 -13.85 1.15
CA ILE A 35 13.04 -14.01 -0.23
C ILE A 35 14.09 -14.74 -1.08
N LEU A 36 15.36 -14.33 -1.02
CA LEU A 36 16.43 -15.00 -1.78
C LEU A 36 16.53 -16.49 -1.43
N ARG A 37 16.40 -16.83 -0.15
CA ARG A 37 16.36 -18.23 0.30
C ARG A 37 15.12 -18.97 -0.23
N MET A 38 13.96 -18.33 -0.28
CA MET A 38 12.73 -18.95 -0.80
C MET A 38 12.76 -19.17 -2.32
N VAL A 39 13.45 -18.30 -3.06
CA VAL A 39 13.64 -18.40 -4.52
C VAL A 39 14.74 -19.39 -4.87
N GLY A 40 15.73 -19.59 -3.99
CA GLY A 40 16.85 -20.50 -4.21
C GLY A 40 16.41 -21.88 -4.67
N GLY A 41 16.86 -22.28 -5.86
CA GLY A 41 16.54 -23.59 -6.47
C GLY A 41 15.18 -23.69 -7.14
N LYS A 42 14.45 -22.57 -7.33
CA LYS A 42 13.16 -22.52 -8.04
C LYS A 42 13.28 -21.92 -9.43
N GLY A 43 12.55 -22.48 -10.38
CA GLY A 43 12.34 -21.92 -11.71
C GLY A 43 11.38 -20.72 -11.71
N PRO A 44 11.34 -19.92 -12.80
CA PRO A 44 10.52 -18.70 -12.90
C PRO A 44 9.01 -18.92 -12.70
N GLU A 45 8.50 -20.09 -13.12
CA GLU A 45 7.08 -20.44 -13.04
C GLU A 45 6.69 -21.13 -11.72
N GLU A 46 7.67 -21.42 -10.86
CA GLU A 46 7.42 -22.13 -9.62
C GLU A 46 6.90 -21.20 -8.52
N ARG A 47 5.91 -21.69 -7.76
CA ARG A 47 5.36 -20.92 -6.64
C ARG A 47 6.41 -20.74 -5.55
N LEU A 48 6.62 -19.49 -5.14
CA LEU A 48 7.46 -19.15 -3.98
C LEU A 48 6.96 -19.83 -2.70
N VAL A 49 5.64 -19.84 -2.49
CA VAL A 49 4.99 -20.52 -1.37
C VAL A 49 3.73 -21.22 -1.90
N SER A 50 3.68 -22.55 -1.81
CA SER A 50 2.53 -23.32 -2.27
C SER A 50 1.44 -23.38 -1.20
N VAL A 51 0.71 -22.28 -1.01
CA VAL A 51 -0.41 -22.17 -0.07
C VAL A 51 -1.67 -21.69 -0.76
N LYS A 52 -2.83 -22.19 -0.30
CA LYS A 52 -4.14 -21.70 -0.75
C LYS A 52 -4.50 -20.42 0.00
N GLU A 53 -5.26 -19.53 -0.64
CA GLU A 53 -5.76 -18.29 -0.01
C GLU A 53 -6.50 -18.57 1.31
N ALA A 54 -7.36 -19.60 1.34
CA ALA A 54 -8.08 -20.01 2.54
C ALA A 54 -7.14 -20.39 3.70
N THR A 55 -6.00 -21.01 3.40
CA THR A 55 -4.96 -21.33 4.39
C THR A 55 -4.35 -20.06 4.97
N VAL A 56 -4.05 -19.07 4.14
CA VAL A 56 -3.52 -17.76 4.58
C VAL A 56 -4.55 -17.05 5.46
N ARG A 57 -5.82 -16.98 5.03
CA ARG A 57 -6.90 -16.36 5.81
C ARG A 57 -7.09 -17.02 7.16
N LYS A 58 -7.09 -18.36 7.22
CA LYS A 58 -7.18 -19.13 8.47
C LYS A 58 -5.98 -18.86 9.37
N GLY A 59 -4.77 -18.85 8.82
CA GLY A 59 -3.54 -18.55 9.56
C GLY A 59 -3.59 -17.16 10.20
N VAL A 60 -3.96 -16.13 9.43
CA VAL A 60 -4.13 -14.75 9.92
C VAL A 60 -5.16 -14.68 11.04
N TYR A 61 -6.32 -15.33 10.88
CA TYR A 61 -7.35 -15.38 11.92
C TYR A 61 -6.81 -15.99 13.23
N VAL A 62 -6.14 -17.14 13.14
CA VAL A 62 -5.58 -17.84 14.31
C VAL A 62 -4.52 -16.98 15.02
N VAL A 63 -3.60 -16.37 14.27
CA VAL A 63 -2.52 -15.56 14.85
C VAL A 63 -3.08 -14.31 15.53
N CYS A 64 -4.00 -13.57 14.90
CA CYS A 64 -4.60 -12.40 15.55
C CYS A 64 -5.41 -12.77 16.79
N LYS A 65 -6.15 -13.89 16.76
CA LYS A 65 -6.87 -14.39 17.93
C LYS A 65 -5.90 -14.69 19.09
N LYS A 66 -4.79 -15.38 18.80
CA LYS A 66 -3.73 -15.65 19.80
C LYS A 66 -3.09 -14.37 20.35
N ALA A 67 -2.93 -13.36 19.50
CA ALA A 67 -2.35 -12.08 19.87
C ALA A 67 -3.37 -11.11 20.53
N GLY A 68 -4.64 -11.50 20.71
CA GLY A 68 -5.68 -10.62 21.25
C GLY A 68 -6.08 -9.46 20.32
N ILE A 69 -5.72 -9.52 19.04
CA ILE A 69 -6.01 -8.47 18.06
C ILE A 69 -7.44 -8.68 17.53
N ASN A 70 -8.34 -7.74 17.84
CA ASN A 70 -9.67 -7.71 17.24
C ASN A 70 -9.58 -7.32 15.75
N GLN A 71 -10.01 -8.22 14.87
CA GLN A 71 -9.94 -8.03 13.43
C GLN A 71 -11.13 -7.24 12.85
N ASN A 72 -12.25 -7.08 13.58
CA ASN A 72 -13.50 -6.48 13.06
C ASN A 72 -13.89 -7.01 11.66
N GLY A 73 -13.73 -8.31 11.41
CA GLY A 73 -14.02 -8.93 10.11
C GLY A 73 -13.06 -8.58 8.96
N ARG A 74 -12.01 -7.78 9.21
CA ARG A 74 -11.08 -7.32 8.17
C ARG A 74 -10.12 -8.41 7.69
N GLY A 75 -9.76 -9.37 8.54
CA GLY A 75 -8.85 -10.48 8.18
C GLY A 75 -7.58 -10.00 7.48
N THR A 76 -7.27 -10.59 6.32
CA THR A 76 -6.12 -10.21 5.47
C THR A 76 -6.20 -8.78 4.92
N HIS A 77 -7.40 -8.21 4.75
CA HIS A 77 -7.54 -6.80 4.32
C HIS A 77 -7.00 -5.81 5.37
N GLY A 78 -7.06 -6.16 6.66
CA GLY A 78 -6.49 -5.33 7.73
C GLY A 78 -4.99 -5.11 7.59
N PHE A 79 -4.26 -6.14 7.12
CA PHE A 79 -2.83 -6.04 6.83
C PHE A 79 -2.57 -5.11 5.65
N ARG A 80 -3.39 -5.19 4.60
CA ARG A 80 -3.28 -4.29 3.44
C ARG A 80 -3.50 -2.83 3.84
N HIS A 81 -4.49 -2.54 4.68
CA HIS A 81 -4.72 -1.17 5.17
C HIS A 81 -3.53 -0.70 6.02
N SER A 82 -3.02 -1.57 6.90
CA SER A 82 -1.86 -1.27 7.74
C SER A 82 -0.60 -0.98 6.91
N TYR A 83 -0.38 -1.75 5.83
CA TYR A 83 0.66 -1.48 4.86
C TYR A 83 0.49 -0.09 4.23
N CYS A 84 -0.68 0.22 3.68
CA CYS A 84 -0.93 1.52 3.03
C CYS A 84 -0.69 2.70 3.99
N ARG A 85 -1.19 2.62 5.23
CA ARG A 85 -0.96 3.65 6.25
C ARG A 85 0.52 3.87 6.52
N ARG A 86 1.26 2.79 6.78
CA ARG A 86 2.70 2.88 7.08
C ARG A 86 3.49 3.40 5.90
N ARG A 87 3.22 2.87 4.71
CA ARG A 87 3.91 3.23 3.47
C ARG A 87 3.68 4.70 3.09
N LEU A 88 2.46 5.19 3.25
CA LEU A 88 2.14 6.62 3.09
C LEU A 88 2.97 7.49 4.03
N GLN A 89 3.05 7.11 5.32
CA GLN A 89 3.84 7.86 6.29
C GLN A 89 5.34 7.85 5.97
N GLU A 90 5.88 6.71 5.53
CA GLU A 90 7.27 6.58 5.09
C GLU A 90 7.56 7.52 3.91
N LEU A 91 6.75 7.46 2.85
CA LEU A 91 6.93 8.27 1.65
C LEU A 91 6.77 9.77 1.90
N LEU A 92 5.85 10.17 2.79
CA LEU A 92 5.71 11.57 3.20
C LEU A 92 6.93 12.07 3.97
N LYS A 93 7.55 11.21 4.80
CA LYS A 93 8.81 11.54 5.50
C LYS A 93 9.98 11.62 4.53
N GLU A 94 10.07 10.70 3.57
CA GLU A 94 11.10 10.72 2.52
C GLU A 94 11.05 12.00 1.68
N LYS A 95 9.84 12.51 1.39
CA LYS A 95 9.64 13.79 0.71
C LYS A 95 9.80 15.03 1.60
N GLY A 96 9.98 14.86 2.92
CA GLY A 96 10.12 15.98 3.85
C GLY A 96 8.85 16.79 4.10
N ILE A 97 7.67 16.24 3.77
CA ILE A 97 6.37 16.94 3.88
C ILE A 97 5.41 16.23 4.85
N TYR A 98 5.93 15.57 5.88
CA TYR A 98 5.12 14.71 6.74
C TYR A 98 3.99 15.47 7.45
N ALA A 99 4.29 16.64 8.03
CA ALA A 99 3.31 17.42 8.77
C ALA A 99 2.27 18.06 7.84
N GLU A 100 2.75 18.70 6.77
CA GLU A 100 1.94 19.39 5.76
C GLU A 100 1.07 18.39 4.98
N GLY A 101 1.64 17.26 4.58
CA GLY A 101 0.94 16.18 3.89
C GLY A 101 -0.15 15.56 4.75
N LYS A 102 0.09 15.39 6.07
CA LYS A 102 -0.94 14.93 6.99
C LYS A 102 -2.07 15.96 7.14
N ALA A 103 -1.74 17.23 7.31
CA ALA A 103 -2.75 18.29 7.40
C ALA A 103 -3.57 18.42 6.11
N MET A 104 -2.92 18.30 4.95
CA MET A 104 -3.58 18.29 3.65
C MET A 104 -4.50 17.08 3.49
N MET A 105 -4.06 15.90 3.94
CA MET A 105 -4.88 14.70 3.93
C MET A 105 -6.13 14.85 4.81
N ASP A 106 -6.01 15.41 6.01
CA ASP A 106 -7.15 15.67 6.89
C ASP A 106 -8.14 16.65 6.23
N ARG A 107 -7.64 17.70 5.55
CA ARG A 107 -8.48 18.62 4.75
C ARG A 107 -9.24 17.89 3.64
N ILE A 108 -8.56 17.04 2.86
CA ILE A 108 -9.18 16.25 1.79
C ILE A 108 -10.27 15.33 2.35
N MET A 109 -10.02 14.66 3.48
CA MET A 109 -11.02 13.77 4.11
C MET A 109 -12.24 14.55 4.58
N ASN A 110 -12.03 15.72 5.19
CA ASN A 110 -13.12 16.60 5.63
C ASN A 110 -13.95 17.11 4.45
N ASN A 111 -13.32 17.46 3.32
CA ASN A 111 -14.03 17.84 2.10
C ASN A 111 -14.93 16.69 1.62
N ARG A 112 -14.40 15.47 1.57
CA ARG A 112 -15.15 14.29 1.14
C ARG A 112 -16.32 13.96 2.06
N ASP A 113 -16.17 14.16 3.38
CA ASP A 113 -17.25 13.93 4.36
C ASP A 113 -18.48 14.80 4.10
N VAL A 114 -18.28 16.01 3.57
CA VAL A 114 -19.37 16.93 3.25
C VAL A 114 -19.76 16.90 1.76
N GLY A 115 -19.29 15.90 1.02
CA GLY A 115 -19.60 15.70 -0.40
C GLY A 115 -18.90 16.68 -1.36
N ARG A 116 -17.81 17.31 -0.92
CA ARG A 116 -16.98 18.20 -1.77
C ARG A 116 -15.84 17.44 -2.42
N ASP A 117 -15.33 18.01 -3.50
CA ASP A 117 -14.14 17.52 -4.19
C ASP A 117 -12.89 17.57 -3.30
N ALA A 118 -11.93 16.67 -3.57
CA ALA A 118 -10.71 16.54 -2.77
C ALA A 118 -9.90 17.83 -2.71
N ASP A 119 -9.83 18.57 -3.82
CA ASP A 119 -9.07 19.80 -3.98
C ASP A 119 -9.84 21.07 -3.58
N TYR A 120 -11.05 20.94 -3.05
CA TYR A 120 -11.84 22.08 -2.62
C TYR A 120 -11.10 22.93 -1.58
N GLY A 121 -10.93 24.22 -1.86
CA GLY A 121 -10.26 25.17 -0.97
C GLY A 121 -8.73 25.09 -0.96
N ILE A 122 -8.11 24.42 -1.95
CA ILE A 122 -6.65 24.37 -2.16
C ILE A 122 -6.27 25.48 -3.15
N LEU A 123 -6.06 26.70 -2.63
CA LEU A 123 -5.94 27.91 -3.48
C LEU A 123 -4.54 28.50 -3.54
N THR A 124 -3.73 28.31 -2.50
CA THR A 124 -2.38 28.90 -2.44
C THR A 124 -1.38 28.04 -3.21
N THR A 125 -0.33 28.65 -3.76
CA THR A 125 0.75 27.91 -4.45
C THR A 125 1.39 26.88 -3.53
N GLN A 126 1.53 27.19 -2.24
CA GLN A 126 2.04 26.27 -1.24
C GLN A 126 1.10 25.07 -1.05
N ASP A 127 -0.19 25.32 -0.88
CA ASP A 127 -1.20 24.26 -0.74
C ASP A 127 -1.25 23.36 -1.98
N GLN A 128 -1.21 23.95 -3.18
CA GLN A 128 -1.20 23.21 -4.44
C GLN A 128 0.04 22.31 -4.54
N SER A 129 1.21 22.81 -4.14
CA SER A 129 2.44 22.02 -4.10
C SER A 129 2.32 20.82 -3.15
N VAL A 130 1.83 21.04 -1.93
CA VAL A 130 1.64 19.94 -0.96
C VAL A 130 0.59 18.93 -1.45
N TYR A 131 -0.50 19.40 -2.05
CA TYR A 131 -1.54 18.55 -2.61
C TYR A 131 -1.00 17.64 -3.72
N MET A 132 -0.24 18.19 -4.66
CA MET A 132 0.35 17.42 -5.75
C MET A 132 1.34 16.37 -5.24
N GLN A 133 2.19 16.73 -4.27
CA GLN A 133 3.11 15.77 -3.66
C GLN A 133 2.37 14.67 -2.89
N LEU A 134 1.30 15.00 -2.17
CA LEU A 134 0.47 14.01 -1.49
C LEU A 134 -0.22 13.07 -2.50
N LYS A 135 -0.75 13.62 -3.59
CA LYS A 135 -1.36 12.84 -4.68
C LYS A 135 -0.37 11.83 -5.27
N GLU A 136 0.85 12.26 -5.55
CA GLU A 136 1.92 11.37 -6.03
C GLU A 136 2.19 10.22 -5.07
N VAL A 137 2.27 10.51 -3.76
CA VAL A 137 2.53 9.49 -2.75
C VAL A 137 1.38 8.48 -2.69
N ILE A 138 0.12 8.94 -2.72
CA ILE A 138 -1.05 8.06 -2.72
C ILE A 138 -1.09 7.20 -3.98
N ASP A 139 -0.81 7.78 -5.14
CA ASP A 139 -0.72 7.05 -6.39
C ASP A 139 0.38 5.98 -6.36
N GLN A 140 1.52 6.27 -5.72
CA GLN A 140 2.58 5.29 -5.51
C GLN A 140 2.11 4.14 -4.60
N VAL A 141 1.54 4.44 -3.42
CA VAL A 141 0.99 3.41 -2.52
C VAL A 141 -0.04 2.55 -3.24
N HIS A 142 -0.92 3.17 -4.03
CA HIS A 142 -1.92 2.49 -4.83
C HIS A 142 -1.32 1.61 -5.92
N SER A 143 -0.30 2.08 -6.63
CA SER A 143 0.44 1.28 -7.61
C SER A 143 1.06 0.03 -6.97
N GLU A 144 1.69 0.18 -5.80
CA GLU A 144 2.35 -0.93 -5.07
C GLU A 144 1.35 -2.02 -4.65
N ILE A 145 0.08 -1.68 -4.44
CA ILE A 145 -0.99 -2.65 -4.15
C ILE A 145 -1.91 -2.90 -5.36
N GLY A 146 -1.54 -2.41 -6.55
CA GLY A 146 -2.28 -2.37 -7.81
C GLY A 146 -3.75 -1.99 -7.70
N HIS A 147 -3.95 -0.80 -7.14
CA HIS A 147 -5.08 0.09 -7.41
C HIS A 147 -4.74 1.03 -8.59
N GLY A 148 -5.74 1.77 -9.05
CA GLY A 148 -5.53 2.85 -10.04
C GLY A 148 -5.00 4.13 -9.40
N LYS A 149 -4.74 5.13 -10.24
CA LYS A 149 -4.40 6.50 -9.82
C LYS A 149 -5.65 7.29 -9.42
N ASP A 150 -5.46 8.33 -8.64
CA ASP A 150 -6.49 9.30 -8.23
C ASP A 150 -7.65 8.67 -7.42
N ARG A 151 -7.34 7.62 -6.67
CA ARG A 151 -8.32 6.83 -5.92
C ARG A 151 -8.46 7.30 -4.47
N TRP A 152 -8.85 8.57 -4.30
CA TRP A 152 -9.13 9.14 -2.98
C TRP A 152 -10.17 8.34 -2.20
N ASP A 153 -11.13 7.74 -2.89
CA ASP A 153 -12.12 6.80 -2.33
C ASP A 153 -11.48 5.55 -1.70
N LEU A 154 -10.36 5.08 -2.24
CA LEU A 154 -9.60 3.97 -1.66
C LEU A 154 -8.67 4.45 -0.55
N GLY A 155 -8.12 5.66 -0.69
CA GLY A 155 -7.40 6.38 0.37
C GLY A 155 -8.21 6.42 1.66
N GLU A 156 -9.45 6.91 1.55
CA GLU A 156 -10.41 7.02 2.65
C GLU A 156 -10.57 5.72 3.45
N ARG A 157 -10.65 4.57 2.75
CA ARG A 157 -10.88 3.26 3.38
C ARG A 157 -9.75 2.77 4.29
N TYR A 158 -8.52 3.19 4.03
CA TYR A 158 -7.38 2.84 4.88
C TYR A 158 -6.88 4.04 5.69
N LEU A 159 -7.43 5.23 5.55
CA LEU A 159 -7.09 6.35 6.42
C LEU A 159 -8.04 6.48 7.61
N ARG A 160 -9.24 5.91 7.48
CA ARG A 160 -10.24 5.71 8.54
C ARG A 160 -10.19 4.28 9.09
#